data_AF-A0A835QM74-F1
#
_entry.id   AF-A0A835QM74-F1
#
_cell.length_a   1.000
_cell.length_b   1.000
_cell.length_c   1.000
_cell.angle_alpha   90.00
_cell.angle_beta   90.00
_cell.angle_gamma   90.00
#
_symmetry.space_group_name_H-M   'P 1'
#
loop_
_entity.id
_entity.type
_entity.pdbx_description
1 polymer ?
#
loop_
_entity_poly.entity_id
_entity_poly.type
_entity_poly.pdbx_seq_one_letter_code
_entity_poly.pdbx_strand_id
1 'polypeptide(L)'
;MESVVKAMRDASDDFVDAAATFLEFRHSSEGRRTPANDAALLALKDKLEMFKAACDRAEDLVITARHRFVAEFADRRRRESGATDRPAETAPISAASTASSSVATITVSSASALRRLVHRRLRRRKLRRNDR
;
A
#
# COMPACT_ATOMS: atom_id res chain seq x y z
N MET A 1 -13.12 2.88 -7.10
CA MET A 1 -12.50 2.53 -5.80
C MET A 1 -12.17 1.05 -5.73
N GLU A 2 -13.14 0.16 -5.89
CA GLU A 2 -12.91 -1.29 -5.87
C GLU A 2 -11.88 -1.76 -6.90
N SER A 3 -11.86 -1.16 -8.09
CA SER A 3 -10.87 -1.44 -9.14
C SER A 3 -9.42 -1.15 -8.72
N VAL A 4 -9.19 -0.09 -7.95
CA VAL A 4 -7.86 0.30 -7.46
C VAL A 4 -7.39 -0.68 -6.37
N VAL A 5 -8.29 -1.01 -5.45
CA VAL A 5 -8.02 -2.00 -4.38
C VAL A 5 -7.75 -3.38 -4.99
N LYS A 6 -8.51 -3.77 -6.00
CA LYS A 6 -8.29 -5.02 -6.75
C LYS A 6 -6.93 -5.01 -7.46
N ALA A 7 -6.60 -3.93 -8.17
CA ALA A 7 -5.31 -3.79 -8.85
C ALA A 7 -4.12 -3.84 -7.86
N MET A 8 -4.25 -3.22 -6.69
CA MET A 8 -3.23 -3.30 -5.63
C MET A 8 -3.06 -4.73 -5.11
N ARG A 9 -4.18 -5.47 -4.93
CA ARG A 9 -4.14 -6.87 -4.51
C ARG A 9 -3.47 -7.75 -5.57
N ASP A 10 -3.88 -7.61 -6.82
CA ASP A 10 -3.34 -8.42 -7.93
C ASP A 10 -1.84 -8.15 -8.11
N ALA A 11 -1.40 -6.88 -8.04
CA ALA A 11 0.03 -6.53 -8.06
C ALA A 11 0.82 -7.10 -6.87
N SER A 12 0.18 -7.20 -5.69
CA SER A 12 0.79 -7.81 -4.51
C SER A 12 0.99 -9.32 -4.67
N ASP A 13 -0.03 -10.02 -5.17
CA ASP A 13 0.05 -11.45 -5.44
C ASP A 13 1.12 -11.75 -6.51
N ASP A 14 1.19 -10.96 -7.59
CA ASP A 14 2.22 -11.04 -8.63
C ASP A 14 3.65 -10.84 -8.09
N PHE A 15 3.85 -9.83 -7.23
CA PHE A 15 5.15 -9.58 -6.60
C PHE A 15 5.59 -10.75 -5.71
N VAL A 16 4.67 -11.30 -4.91
CA VAL A 16 4.95 -12.44 -4.04
C VAL A 16 5.29 -13.69 -4.87
N ASP A 17 4.61 -13.89 -6.00
CA ASP A 17 4.88 -15.00 -6.90
C ASP A 17 6.24 -14.87 -7.59
N ALA A 18 6.61 -13.68 -8.06
CA ALA A 18 7.94 -13.41 -8.60
C ALA A 18 9.04 -13.62 -7.55
N ALA A 19 8.79 -13.21 -6.30
CA ALA A 19 9.74 -13.39 -5.19
C ALA A 19 9.94 -14.87 -4.85
N ALA A 20 8.87 -15.66 -4.87
CA ALA A 20 8.95 -17.10 -4.67
C ALA A 20 9.77 -17.77 -5.78
N THR A 21 9.53 -17.42 -7.04
CA THR A 21 10.29 -17.93 -8.20
C THR A 21 11.77 -17.59 -8.10
N PHE A 22 12.14 -16.36 -7.73
CA PHE A 22 13.53 -15.97 -7.49
C PHE A 22 14.18 -16.81 -6.37
N LEU A 23 13.48 -17.01 -5.25
CA LEU A 23 13.99 -17.82 -4.15
C LEU A 23 14.15 -19.30 -4.53
N GLU A 24 13.26 -19.84 -5.35
CA GLU A 24 13.36 -21.20 -5.88
C GLU A 24 14.58 -21.35 -6.80
N PHE A 25 14.80 -20.43 -7.73
CA PHE A 25 15.99 -20.44 -8.58
C PHE A 25 17.28 -20.28 -7.77
N ARG A 26 17.28 -19.39 -6.78
CA ARG A 26 18.43 -19.20 -5.89
C ARG A 26 18.71 -20.43 -5.03
N HIS A 27 17.68 -21.15 -4.61
CA HIS A 27 17.83 -22.38 -3.84
C HIS A 27 18.39 -23.51 -4.72
N SER A 28 17.84 -23.68 -5.93
CA SER A 28 18.31 -24.68 -6.90
C SER A 28 19.75 -24.41 -7.39
N SER A 29 20.20 -23.15 -7.37
CA SER A 29 21.58 -22.80 -7.71
C SER A 29 22.54 -22.87 -6.52
N GLU A 30 22.10 -23.32 -5.34
CA GLU A 30 22.88 -23.31 -4.09
C GLU A 30 23.42 -21.91 -3.74
N GLY A 31 22.69 -20.86 -4.14
CA GLY A 31 23.12 -19.48 -3.97
C GLY A 31 24.14 -18.99 -5.00
N ARG A 32 24.57 -19.83 -5.96
CA ARG A 32 25.39 -19.38 -7.09
C ARG A 32 24.60 -18.41 -7.97
N ARG A 33 25.29 -17.39 -8.47
CA ARG A 33 24.75 -16.45 -9.44
C ARG A 33 24.69 -17.16 -10.79
N THR A 34 23.50 -17.25 -11.37
CA THR A 34 23.26 -17.88 -12.68
C THR A 34 22.43 -16.93 -13.53
N PRO A 35 22.51 -17.01 -14.87
CA PRO A 35 21.71 -16.17 -15.75
C PRO A 35 20.20 -16.31 -15.51
N ALA A 36 19.73 -17.51 -15.14
CA ALA A 36 18.33 -17.74 -14.75
C ALA A 36 17.96 -16.99 -13.45
N ASN A 37 18.87 -16.92 -12.48
CA ASN A 37 18.66 -16.20 -11.22
C ASN A 37 18.69 -14.68 -11.43
N ASP A 38 19.57 -14.18 -12.31
CA ASP A 38 19.60 -12.77 -12.72
C ASP A 38 18.32 -12.37 -13.47
N ALA A 39 17.81 -13.22 -14.37
CA ALA A 39 16.54 -12.99 -15.06
C ALA A 39 15.34 -12.96 -14.09
N ALA A 40 15.28 -13.92 -13.16
CA ALA A 40 14.24 -13.94 -12.12
C ALA A 40 14.33 -12.72 -11.19
N LEU A 41 15.52 -12.22 -10.89
CA LEU A 41 15.72 -11.01 -10.10
C LEU A 41 15.24 -9.75 -10.83
N LEU A 42 15.46 -9.66 -12.15
CA LEU A 42 14.95 -8.54 -12.97
C LEU A 42 13.41 -8.57 -13.01
N ALA A 43 12.80 -9.74 -13.21
CA ALA A 43 11.35 -9.89 -13.17
C ALA A 43 10.77 -9.52 -11.79
N LEU A 44 11.45 -9.89 -10.69
CA LEU A 44 11.07 -9.49 -9.35
C LEU A 44 11.13 -7.97 -9.17
N LYS A 45 12.16 -7.30 -9.69
CA LYS A 45 12.29 -5.85 -9.63
C LYS A 45 11.16 -5.15 -10.40
N ASP A 46 10.85 -5.64 -11.60
CA ASP A 46 9.74 -5.11 -12.40
C ASP A 46 8.39 -5.22 -11.65
N LYS A 47 8.10 -6.40 -11.10
CA LYS A 47 6.89 -6.61 -10.28
C LYS A 47 6.87 -5.79 -8.99
N LEU A 48 8.02 -5.51 -8.39
CA LEU A 48 8.13 -4.62 -7.24
C LEU A 48 7.76 -3.17 -7.61
N GLU A 49 8.23 -2.67 -8.74
CA GLU A 49 7.88 -1.32 -9.20
C GLU A 49 6.39 -1.21 -9.55
N MET A 50 5.82 -2.22 -10.19
CA MET A 50 4.37 -2.28 -10.43
C MET A 50 3.55 -2.28 -9.13
N PHE A 51 4.01 -3.01 -8.11
CA PHE A 51 3.37 -3.04 -6.80
C PHE A 51 3.43 -1.67 -6.11
N LYS A 52 4.59 -0.99 -6.13
CA LYS A 52 4.72 0.38 -5.58
C LYS A 52 3.75 1.35 -6.25
N ALA A 53 3.72 1.36 -7.58
CA ALA A 53 2.81 2.22 -8.34
C ALA A 53 1.32 1.95 -8.01
N ALA A 54 0.97 0.70 -7.71
CA ALA A 54 -0.38 0.35 -7.27
C ALA A 54 -0.68 0.83 -5.84
N CYS A 55 0.32 0.80 -4.95
CA CYS A 55 0.22 1.40 -3.62
C CYS A 55 0.04 2.92 -3.68
N ASP A 56 0.80 3.63 -4.53
CA ASP A 56 0.68 5.08 -4.71
C ASP A 56 -0.75 5.47 -5.14
N ARG A 57 -1.31 4.74 -6.11
CA ARG A 57 -2.71 4.93 -6.55
C ARG A 57 -3.72 4.65 -5.45
N ALA A 58 -3.45 3.69 -4.57
CA ALA A 58 -4.32 3.40 -3.44
C ALA A 58 -4.24 4.51 -2.38
N GLU A 59 -3.06 5.09 -2.16
CA GLU A 59 -2.86 6.25 -1.28
C GLU A 59 -3.61 7.48 -1.79
N ASP A 60 -3.48 7.80 -3.09
CA ASP A 60 -4.24 8.89 -3.74
C ASP A 60 -5.76 8.74 -3.54
N LEU A 61 -6.25 7.50 -3.59
CA LEU A 61 -7.66 7.23 -3.37
C LEU A 61 -8.08 7.56 -1.94
N VAL A 62 -7.28 7.20 -0.94
CA VAL A 62 -7.54 7.51 0.48
C VAL A 62 -7.50 9.01 0.71
N ILE A 63 -6.52 9.72 0.14
CA ILE A 63 -6.40 11.17 0.21
C ILE A 63 -7.64 11.84 -0.41
N THR A 64 -8.05 11.39 -1.59
CA THR A 64 -9.22 11.91 -2.31
C THR A 64 -10.50 11.68 -1.51
N ALA A 65 -10.69 10.47 -0.95
CA ALA A 65 -11.83 10.15 -0.10
C ALA A 65 -11.85 11.07 1.13
N ARG A 66 -10.70 11.29 1.78
CA ARG A 66 -10.58 12.20 2.92
C ARG A 66 -10.98 13.63 2.56
N HIS A 67 -10.48 14.18 1.44
CA HIS A 67 -10.86 15.52 1.01
C HIS A 67 -12.36 15.65 0.75
N ARG A 68 -12.96 14.62 0.12
CA ARG A 68 -14.41 14.56 -0.10
C ARG A 68 -15.18 14.58 1.21
N PHE A 69 -14.81 13.75 2.18
CA PHE A 69 -15.48 13.72 3.49
C PHE A 69 -15.37 15.05 4.24
N VAL A 70 -14.20 15.69 4.21
CA VAL A 70 -14.01 17.00 4.84
C VAL A 70 -14.87 18.07 4.15
N ALA A 71 -14.94 18.06 2.82
CA ALA A 71 -15.78 18.99 2.07
C ALA A 71 -17.27 18.76 2.37
N GLU A 72 -17.75 17.51 2.30
CA GLU A 72 -19.14 17.16 2.62
C GLU A 72 -19.50 17.55 4.07
N PHE A 73 -18.59 17.37 5.03
CA PHE A 73 -18.79 17.78 6.41
C PHE A 73 -18.85 19.30 6.58
N ALA A 74 -17.95 20.05 5.93
CA ALA A 74 -17.96 21.52 5.98
C ALA A 74 -19.24 22.10 5.36
N ASP A 75 -19.64 21.55 4.22
CA ASP A 75 -20.89 21.87 3.53
C ASP A 75 -22.12 21.56 4.39
N ARG A 76 -22.14 20.40 5.05
CA ARG A 76 -23.20 20.02 5.98
C ARG A 76 -23.27 20.98 7.17
N ARG A 77 -22.12 21.29 7.78
CA ARG A 77 -22.03 22.23 8.89
C ARG A 77 -22.53 23.62 8.51
N ARG A 78 -22.20 24.10 7.30
CA ARG A 78 -22.68 25.39 6.77
C ARG A 78 -24.20 25.43 6.60
N ARG A 79 -24.81 24.32 6.17
CA ARG A 79 -26.27 24.19 6.06
C ARG A 79 -26.94 24.15 7.45
N GLU A 80 -26.32 23.46 8.41
CA GLU A 80 -26.80 23.34 9.79
C GLU A 80 -26.64 24.64 10.59
N SER A 81 -25.62 25.46 10.31
CA SER A 81 -25.43 26.77 10.95
C SER A 81 -26.37 27.87 10.44
N GLY A 82 -27.27 27.55 9.51
CA GLY A 82 -28.22 28.49 8.92
C GLY A 82 -27.56 29.40 7.89
N ALA A 83 -28.17 29.50 6.72
CA ALA A 83 -27.95 30.62 5.82
C ALA A 83 -28.52 31.89 6.46
N THR A 84 -27.75 32.53 7.34
CA THR A 84 -27.87 33.96 7.59
C THR A 84 -26.85 34.65 6.71
N ASP A 85 -27.32 35.22 5.60
CA ASP A 85 -26.57 36.19 4.80
C ASP A 85 -26.08 37.31 5.71
N ARG A 86 -24.77 37.35 5.98
CA ARG A 86 -24.05 38.57 6.33
C ARG A 86 -22.68 38.55 5.63
N PRO A 87 -22.36 39.56 4.81
CA PRO A 87 -21.04 39.68 4.24
C PRO A 87 -20.07 40.30 5.25
N ALA A 88 -18.80 39.94 5.08
CA ALA A 88 -17.60 40.46 5.74
C ALA A 88 -17.42 40.09 7.22
N GLU A 89 -16.34 39.39 7.55
CA GLU A 89 -15.11 40.05 8.02
C GLU A 89 -13.98 39.02 8.21
N THR A 90 -12.79 39.40 7.78
CA THR A 90 -11.51 38.69 7.84
C THR A 90 -11.04 38.44 9.27
N ALA A 91 -10.71 37.19 9.62
CA ALA A 91 -9.76 36.89 10.70
C ALA A 91 -9.10 35.50 10.50
N PRO A 92 -7.76 35.40 10.49
CA PRO A 92 -7.06 34.12 10.36
C PRO A 92 -6.94 33.45 11.74
N ILE A 93 -7.62 32.33 11.93
CA ILE A 93 -7.43 31.48 13.12
C ILE A 93 -6.23 30.56 12.89
N SER A 94 -5.04 31.11 13.12
CA SER A 94 -3.89 30.34 13.58
C SER A 94 -4.21 29.79 14.97
N ALA A 95 -4.68 28.54 15.06
CA ALA A 95 -4.57 27.71 16.27
C ALA A 95 -5.14 26.31 16.02
N ALA A 96 -4.31 25.40 15.49
CA ALA A 96 -4.39 23.97 15.78
C ALA A 96 -3.04 23.32 15.49
N SER A 97 -1.99 23.84 16.13
CA SER A 97 -0.79 23.05 16.41
C SER A 97 -1.09 22.24 17.66
N THR A 98 -1.31 20.93 17.50
CA THR A 98 -0.71 19.86 18.30
C THR A 98 -1.46 18.56 18.05
N ALA A 99 -0.72 17.46 18.10
CA ALA A 99 -1.16 16.06 17.99
C ALA A 99 -1.39 15.53 16.57
N SER A 100 -0.30 15.27 15.85
CA SER A 100 -0.22 14.03 15.07
C SER A 100 1.16 13.40 15.17
N SER A 101 1.55 13.03 16.40
CA SER A 101 2.75 12.24 16.69
C SER A 101 2.57 10.73 16.41
N SER A 102 1.52 10.31 15.70
CA SER A 102 1.24 8.87 15.50
C SER A 102 1.59 8.33 14.11
N VAL A 103 1.94 9.17 13.14
CA VAL A 103 2.12 8.74 11.75
C VAL A 103 3.45 7.99 11.51
N ALA A 104 4.43 8.15 12.40
CA ALA A 104 5.74 7.48 12.26
C ALA A 104 5.72 5.97 12.59
N THR A 105 4.65 5.44 13.18
CA THR A 105 4.59 4.02 13.59
C THR A 105 4.10 3.09 12.48
N ILE A 106 3.49 3.62 11.41
CA ILE A 106 2.83 2.80 10.38
C ILE A 106 3.85 2.31 9.32
N THR A 107 4.97 3.00 9.13
CA THR A 107 5.92 2.68 8.05
C THR A 107 6.87 1.53 8.39
N VAL A 108 7.21 1.30 9.68
CA VAL A 108 8.11 0.18 10.10
C VAL A 108 7.35 -1.16 10.17
N SER A 109 6.02 -1.14 10.26
CA SER A 109 5.20 -2.36 10.29
C SER A 109 5.17 -3.09 8.93
N SER A 110 5.18 -2.36 7.82
CA SER A 110 4.98 -2.92 6.47
C SER A 110 6.08 -3.91 6.04
N ALA A 111 7.36 -3.59 6.28
CA ALA A 111 8.47 -4.48 5.90
C ALA A 111 8.49 -5.80 6.71
N SER A 112 8.14 -5.75 8.00
CA SER A 112 8.05 -6.93 8.86
C SER A 112 6.80 -7.76 8.59
N ALA A 113 5.71 -7.12 8.17
CA ALA A 113 4.48 -7.78 7.73
C ALA A 113 4.68 -8.50 6.38
N LEU A 114 5.37 -7.87 5.42
CA LEU A 114 5.73 -8.48 4.14
C LEU A 114 6.64 -9.70 4.33
N ARG A 115 7.67 -9.60 5.18
CA ARG A 115 8.51 -10.77 5.53
C ARG A 115 7.68 -11.91 6.13
N ARG A 116 6.77 -11.61 7.07
CA ARG A 116 5.89 -12.63 7.68
C ARG A 116 4.90 -13.23 6.68
N LEU A 117 4.38 -12.43 5.74
CA LEU A 117 3.44 -12.88 4.71
C LEU A 117 4.14 -13.80 3.69
N VAL A 118 5.31 -13.39 3.20
CA VAL A 118 6.16 -14.19 2.30
C VAL A 118 6.53 -15.51 2.98
N HIS A 119 6.95 -15.48 4.25
CA HIS A 119 7.31 -16.69 4.99
C HIS A 119 6.11 -17.62 5.23
N ARG A 120 4.91 -17.07 5.48
CA ARG A 120 3.67 -17.85 5.60
C ARG A 120 3.25 -18.47 4.26
N ARG A 121 3.36 -17.74 3.15
CA ARG A 121 3.04 -18.22 1.79
C ARG A 121 4.02 -19.32 1.34
N LEU A 122 5.32 -19.14 1.58
CA LEU A 122 6.33 -20.19 1.34
C LEU A 122 6.06 -21.45 2.17
N ARG A 123 5.68 -21.30 3.44
CA ARG A 123 5.34 -22.45 4.30
C ARG A 123 4.09 -23.19 3.79
N ARG A 124 3.07 -22.47 3.33
CA ARG A 124 1.87 -23.07 2.70
C ARG A 124 2.18 -23.77 1.38
N ARG A 125 3.07 -23.22 0.55
CA ARG A 125 3.55 -23.89 -0.67
C ARG A 125 4.35 -25.15 -0.38
N LYS A 126 5.23 -25.14 0.64
CA LYS A 126 5.95 -26.35 1.09
C LYS A 126 5.00 -27.46 1.55
N LEU A 127 3.95 -27.15 2.32
CA LEU A 127 2.94 -28.15 2.71
C LEU A 127 2.24 -28.77 1.48
N ARG A 128 1.86 -27.96 0.49
CA ARG A 128 1.21 -28.46 -0.74
C ARG A 128 2.11 -29.34 -1.61
N ARG A 129 3.44 -29.27 -1.46
CA ARG A 129 4.40 -30.10 -2.18
C ARG A 129 4.68 -31.44 -1.48
N ASN A 130 4.31 -31.58 -0.21
CA ASN A 130 4.54 -32.79 0.60
C ASN A 130 3.33 -33.74 0.60
N ASP A 131 2.19 -33.29 0.05
CA ASP A 131 0.93 -34.03 -0.12
C ASP A 131 0.76 -34.60 -1.56
N ARG A 132 1.81 -34.53 -2.38
CA ARG A 132 1.89 -35.12 -3.73
C ARG A 132 3.08 -36.06 -3.79
#